data_AF-A0A6I3KKS2-F1
#
_entry.id   AF-A0A6I3KKS2-F1
#
_cell.length_a   1.000
_cell.length_b   1.000
_cell.length_c   1.000
_cell.angle_alpha   90.00
_cell.angle_beta   90.00
_cell.angle_gamma   90.00
#
_symmetry.space_group_name_H-M   'P 1'
#
loop_
_entity.id
_entity.type
_entity.pdbx_description
1 polymer ?
#
loop_
_entity_poly.entity_id
_entity_poly.type
_entity_poly.pdbx_seq_one_letter_code
_entity_poly.pdbx_strand_id
1 'polypeptide(L)'
;MNTPRKKRRYKWQIDLNGGPPGGEAYTCALTNEKYGALLANIISAFEHLETAMPQLLSILLGLQDERTAGYVYRTLRNPNIRHDVLRELLEMSPNNAQLGDEYDGLLSEYSALRTARNDYAHGLWFTRSRDGAVFLSKSDDHGFGYFTATPEPIENLAKVRDRILVLESEVRKTASAHARFGRTTQLPDSLQPRAKPTTR
;
A
#
# COMPACT_ATOMS: atom_id res chain seq x y z
N MET A 1 -10.73 13.02 56.41
CA MET A 1 -10.71 12.45 55.05
C MET A 1 -9.41 12.93 54.39
N ASN A 2 -8.42 12.06 54.18
CA ASN A 2 -7.05 12.42 53.78
C ASN A 2 -6.86 12.11 52.29
N THR A 3 -6.97 13.10 51.40
CA THR A 3 -6.79 12.89 49.96
C THR A 3 -5.29 12.89 49.63
N PRO A 4 -4.75 11.89 48.90
CA PRO A 4 -3.33 11.87 48.55
C PRO A 4 -2.92 13.12 47.78
N ARG A 5 -1.77 13.71 48.14
CA ARG A 5 -1.24 14.92 47.51
C ARG A 5 -1.02 14.66 46.01
N LYS A 6 -1.71 15.42 45.16
CA LYS A 6 -1.64 15.32 43.69
C LYS A 6 -0.17 15.45 43.25
N LYS A 7 0.43 14.37 42.72
CA LYS A 7 1.80 14.40 42.17
C LYS A 7 1.86 15.52 41.11
N ARG A 8 2.75 16.50 41.30
CA ARG A 8 3.03 17.53 40.29
C ARG A 8 3.49 16.79 39.02
N ARG A 9 2.71 16.87 37.94
CA ARG A 9 3.17 16.43 36.62
C ARG A 9 4.41 17.27 36.29
N TYR A 10 5.54 16.62 36.05
CA TYR A 10 6.73 17.30 35.52
C TYR A 10 6.30 18.07 34.28
N LYS A 11 6.43 19.40 34.33
CA LYS A 11 6.17 20.26 33.19
C LYS A 11 7.41 20.13 32.31
N TRP A 12 7.41 19.14 31.42
CA TRP A 12 8.43 19.06 30.39
C TRP A 12 8.35 20.37 29.60
N GLN A 13 9.35 21.24 29.75
CA GLN A 13 9.61 22.32 28.81
C GLN A 13 10.19 21.67 27.56
N ILE A 14 9.32 21.03 26.78
CA ILE A 14 9.66 20.66 25.41
C ILE A 14 9.64 21.99 24.68
N ASP A 15 10.82 22.48 24.32
CA ASP A 15 10.91 23.53 23.33
C ASP A 15 10.50 22.92 21.99
N LEU A 16 9.22 23.05 21.65
CA LEU A 16 8.68 22.60 20.37
C LEU A 16 9.32 23.35 19.18
N ASN A 17 10.08 24.41 19.43
CA ASN A 17 10.86 25.13 18.42
C ASN A 17 12.34 24.70 18.39
N GLY A 18 12.81 23.95 19.37
CA GLY A 18 14.22 23.57 19.49
C GLY A 18 14.52 22.39 18.59
N GLY A 19 15.02 22.66 17.36
CA GLY A 19 15.38 21.74 16.26
C GLY A 19 15.87 20.33 16.63
N PRO A 20 15.77 19.29 15.78
CA PRO A 20 16.56 18.05 15.93
C PRO A 20 18.05 18.35 16.21
N PRO A 21 18.82 17.37 16.72
CA PRO A 21 20.13 17.62 17.34
C PRO A 21 21.04 18.47 16.44
N GLY A 22 21.31 19.71 16.87
CA GLY A 22 22.03 20.72 16.09
C GLY A 22 21.63 22.17 16.39
N GLY A 23 20.44 22.40 16.98
CA GLY A 23 19.99 23.74 17.38
C GLY A 23 19.60 24.67 16.21
N GLU A 24 19.57 24.14 14.99
CA GLU A 24 19.12 24.86 13.80
C GLU A 24 17.58 24.97 13.79
N ALA A 25 17.02 25.98 13.12
CA ALA A 25 15.58 26.16 13.01
C ALA A 25 14.99 25.19 11.95
N TYR A 26 13.91 24.50 12.32
CA TYR A 26 13.17 23.60 11.44
C TYR A 26 11.71 24.05 11.34
N THR A 27 11.11 23.78 10.19
CA THR A 27 9.66 23.86 10.00
C THR A 27 9.09 22.44 10.08
N CYS A 28 8.11 22.21 10.94
CA CYS A 28 7.36 20.94 11.05
C CYS A 28 6.36 20.78 9.89
N ALA A 29 6.87 20.83 8.67
CA ALA A 29 6.13 20.64 7.43
C ALA A 29 7.09 20.31 6.29
N LEU A 30 6.54 19.79 5.20
CA LEU A 30 7.23 19.64 3.93
C LEU A 30 7.11 20.95 3.13
N THR A 31 8.09 21.85 3.23
CA THR A 31 8.05 23.15 2.53
C THR A 31 8.77 23.12 1.18
N ASN A 32 9.50 22.05 0.88
CA ASN A 32 10.15 21.86 -0.40
C ASN A 32 9.15 21.34 -1.45
N GLU A 33 8.84 22.17 -2.46
CA GLU A 33 7.83 21.88 -3.49
C GLU A 33 8.12 20.59 -4.28
N LYS A 34 9.39 20.27 -4.55
CA LYS A 34 9.75 19.07 -5.31
C LYS A 34 9.41 17.80 -4.55
N TYR A 35 9.66 17.79 -3.24
CA TYR A 35 9.24 16.67 -2.38
C TYR A 35 7.72 16.60 -2.29
N GLY A 36 7.04 17.74 -2.11
CA GLY A 36 5.58 17.80 -2.04
C GLY A 36 4.92 17.23 -3.30
N ALA A 37 5.43 17.58 -4.48
CA ALA A 37 4.96 17.04 -5.76
C ALA A 37 5.20 15.53 -5.89
N LEU A 38 6.37 15.03 -5.49
CA LEU A 38 6.65 13.59 -5.51
C LEU A 38 5.79 12.81 -4.53
N LEU A 39 5.58 13.34 -3.32
CA LEU A 39 4.67 12.74 -2.35
C LEU A 39 3.26 12.64 -2.91
N ALA A 40 2.73 13.72 -3.49
CA ALA A 40 1.42 13.71 -4.15
C ALA A 40 1.35 12.64 -5.26
N ASN A 41 2.39 12.55 -6.10
CA ASN A 41 2.46 11.53 -7.14
C ASN A 41 2.48 10.10 -6.58
N ILE A 42 3.19 9.84 -5.47
CA ILE A 42 3.18 8.53 -4.80
C ILE A 42 1.76 8.18 -4.34
N ILE A 43 1.09 9.11 -3.64
CA ILE A 43 -0.27 8.88 -3.14
C ILE A 43 -1.23 8.60 -4.30
N SER A 44 -1.23 9.44 -5.34
CA SER A 44 -2.12 9.27 -6.49
C SER A 44 -1.80 8.01 -7.31
N ALA A 45 -0.52 7.71 -7.58
CA ALA A 45 -0.14 6.52 -8.33
C ALA A 45 -0.51 5.23 -7.58
N PHE A 46 -0.43 5.24 -6.25
CA PHE A 46 -0.82 4.07 -5.46
C PHE A 46 -2.32 3.76 -5.59
N GLU A 47 -3.18 4.77 -5.66
CA GLU A 47 -4.61 4.57 -5.93
C GLU A 47 -4.84 3.91 -7.29
N HIS A 48 -4.09 4.30 -8.33
CA HIS A 48 -4.15 3.64 -9.64
C HIS A 48 -3.72 2.18 -9.58
N LEU A 49 -2.65 1.88 -8.83
CA LEU A 49 -2.26 0.50 -8.53
C LEU A 49 -3.39 -0.27 -7.82
N GLU A 50 -4.03 0.32 -6.81
CA GLU A 50 -5.19 -0.31 -6.14
C GLU A 50 -6.36 -0.57 -7.12
N THR A 51 -6.55 0.25 -8.15
CA THR A 51 -7.56 -0.03 -9.19
C THR A 51 -7.18 -1.19 -10.11
N ALA A 52 -5.89 -1.53 -10.22
CA ALA A 52 -5.41 -2.66 -11.01
C ALA A 52 -5.47 -3.99 -10.23
N MET A 53 -5.32 -3.96 -8.90
CA MET A 53 -5.32 -5.17 -8.06
C MET A 53 -6.58 -6.06 -8.16
N PRO A 54 -7.81 -5.55 -8.42
CA PRO A 54 -8.96 -6.40 -8.72
C PRO A 54 -8.77 -7.37 -9.88
N GLN A 55 -7.91 -7.07 -10.84
CA GLN A 55 -7.59 -7.96 -11.95
C GLN A 55 -6.87 -9.22 -11.43
N LEU A 56 -5.94 -9.04 -10.50
CA LEU A 56 -5.27 -10.14 -9.82
C LEU A 56 -6.28 -10.97 -9.01
N LEU A 57 -7.19 -10.31 -8.28
CA LEU A 57 -8.25 -11.02 -7.56
C LEU A 57 -9.14 -11.85 -8.50
N SER A 58 -9.47 -11.31 -9.68
CA SER A 58 -10.28 -12.03 -10.68
C SER A 58 -9.60 -13.32 -11.11
N ILE A 59 -8.28 -13.29 -11.36
CA ILE A 59 -7.48 -14.47 -11.71
C ILE A 59 -7.53 -15.48 -10.57
N LEU A 60 -7.24 -15.05 -9.34
CA LEU A 60 -7.16 -15.95 -8.18
C LEU A 60 -8.51 -16.60 -7.81
N LEU A 61 -9.62 -15.94 -8.14
CA LEU A 61 -10.96 -16.49 -7.98
C LEU A 61 -11.42 -17.32 -9.19
N GLY A 62 -10.65 -17.37 -10.28
CA GLY A 62 -11.05 -18.02 -11.53
C GLY A 62 -12.27 -17.35 -12.19
N LEU A 63 -12.47 -16.06 -11.97
CA LEU A 63 -13.60 -15.32 -12.51
C LEU A 63 -13.30 -14.78 -13.90
N GLN A 64 -14.25 -14.95 -14.82
CA GLN A 64 -14.19 -14.35 -16.15
C GLN A 64 -14.62 -12.88 -16.18
N ASP A 65 -15.40 -12.42 -15.20
CA ASP A 65 -15.84 -11.02 -15.10
C ASP A 65 -15.07 -10.27 -14.01
N GLU A 66 -14.13 -9.43 -14.44
CA GLU A 66 -13.34 -8.56 -13.55
C GLU A 66 -14.21 -7.62 -12.70
N ARG A 67 -15.44 -7.29 -13.13
CA ARG A 67 -16.32 -6.38 -12.39
C ARG A 67 -16.74 -6.98 -11.05
N THR A 68 -17.02 -8.29 -11.03
CA THR A 68 -17.38 -9.01 -9.80
C THR A 68 -16.22 -8.99 -8.81
N ALA A 69 -15.00 -9.29 -9.29
CA ALA A 69 -13.79 -9.17 -8.47
C ALA A 69 -13.59 -7.73 -7.97
N GLY A 70 -13.83 -6.72 -8.82
CA GLY A 70 -13.80 -5.31 -8.44
C GLY A 70 -14.78 -4.95 -7.32
N TYR A 71 -15.99 -5.49 -7.32
CA TYR A 71 -16.94 -5.27 -6.23
C TYR A 71 -16.45 -5.92 -4.93
N VAL A 72 -16.03 -7.19 -4.98
CA VAL A 72 -15.48 -7.89 -3.81
C VAL A 72 -14.26 -7.16 -3.26
N TYR A 73 -13.34 -6.74 -4.12
CA TYR A 73 -12.14 -6.02 -3.68
C TYR A 73 -12.48 -4.71 -2.95
N ARG A 74 -13.49 -3.97 -3.43
CA ARG A 74 -13.92 -2.71 -2.80
C ARG A 74 -14.68 -2.90 -1.48
N THR A 75 -15.31 -4.05 -1.24
CA THR A 75 -15.93 -4.32 0.08
C THR A 75 -14.88 -4.53 1.17
N LEU A 76 -13.67 -4.98 0.80
CA LEU A 76 -12.52 -5.05 1.68
C LEU A 76 -11.97 -3.64 1.94
N ARG A 77 -12.49 -2.96 2.97
CA ARG A 77 -12.10 -1.57 3.27
C ARG A 77 -10.67 -1.43 3.81
N ASN A 78 -10.15 -2.46 4.47
CA ASN A 78 -8.83 -2.44 5.06
C ASN A 78 -7.78 -2.92 4.04
N PRO A 79 -6.79 -2.09 3.68
CA PRO A 79 -5.72 -2.48 2.75
C PRO A 79 -4.89 -3.68 3.18
N ASN A 80 -4.79 -3.96 4.49
CA ASN A 80 -4.13 -5.17 4.99
C ASN A 80 -4.95 -6.41 4.64
N ILE A 81 -6.26 -6.38 4.93
CA ILE A 81 -7.17 -7.48 4.61
C ILE A 81 -7.20 -7.75 3.10
N ARG A 82 -7.14 -6.71 2.25
CA ARG A 82 -7.03 -6.90 0.79
C ARG A 82 -5.82 -7.74 0.39
N HIS A 83 -4.66 -7.44 0.97
CA HIS A 83 -3.42 -8.18 0.69
C HIS A 83 -3.48 -9.60 1.26
N ASP A 84 -3.96 -9.75 2.50
CA ASP A 84 -4.08 -11.05 3.17
C ASP A 84 -5.00 -12.00 2.37
N VAL A 85 -6.15 -11.50 1.90
CA VAL A 85 -7.08 -12.28 1.06
C VAL A 85 -6.43 -12.70 -0.26
N LEU A 86 -5.70 -11.80 -0.93
CA LEU A 86 -5.00 -12.14 -2.16
C LEU A 86 -3.93 -13.22 -1.92
N ARG A 87 -3.19 -13.10 -0.82
CA ARG A 87 -2.15 -14.08 -0.44
C ARG A 87 -2.77 -15.43 -0.10
N GLU A 88 -3.80 -15.46 0.73
CA GLU A 88 -4.49 -16.67 1.14
C GLU A 88 -5.12 -17.39 -0.05
N LEU A 89 -5.73 -16.66 -0.99
CA LEU A 89 -6.23 -17.25 -2.23
C LEU A 89 -5.12 -17.85 -3.08
N LEU A 90 -3.96 -17.17 -3.21
CA LEU A 90 -2.83 -17.70 -3.97
C LEU A 90 -2.29 -18.99 -3.34
N GLU A 91 -2.12 -19.03 -2.02
CA GLU A 91 -1.50 -20.15 -1.30
C GLU A 91 -2.43 -21.34 -1.06
N MET A 92 -3.69 -21.07 -0.70
CA MET A 92 -4.61 -22.11 -0.20
C MET A 92 -5.61 -22.62 -1.24
N SER A 93 -5.85 -21.88 -2.33
CA SER A 93 -6.82 -22.30 -3.34
C SER A 93 -6.24 -23.41 -4.23
N PRO A 94 -6.91 -24.58 -4.34
CA PRO A 94 -6.47 -25.64 -5.25
C PRO A 94 -6.35 -25.19 -6.71
N ASN A 95 -7.15 -24.20 -7.12
CA ASN A 95 -7.13 -23.66 -8.47
C ASN A 95 -5.86 -22.83 -8.77
N ASN A 96 -5.16 -22.37 -7.73
CA ASN A 96 -4.00 -21.50 -7.85
C ASN A 96 -2.67 -22.24 -7.65
N ALA A 97 -2.69 -23.54 -7.35
CA ALA A 97 -1.49 -24.36 -7.11
C ALA A 97 -0.52 -24.44 -8.30
N GLN A 98 -0.96 -24.05 -9.50
CA GLN A 98 -0.14 -24.02 -10.73
C GLN A 98 0.23 -22.60 -11.16
N LEU A 99 -0.20 -21.56 -10.43
CA LEU A 99 0.25 -20.20 -10.72
C LEU A 99 1.72 -20.07 -10.34
N GLY A 100 2.49 -19.40 -11.19
CA GLY A 100 3.94 -19.30 -11.00
C GLY A 100 4.37 -18.26 -9.96
N ASP A 101 5.67 -18.26 -9.66
CA ASP A 101 6.30 -17.37 -8.68
C ASP A 101 6.08 -15.87 -9.00
N GLU A 102 5.68 -15.53 -10.23
CA GLU A 102 5.37 -14.15 -10.60
C GLU A 102 4.24 -13.54 -9.76
N TYR A 103 3.23 -14.32 -9.36
CA TYR A 103 2.11 -13.84 -8.55
C TYR A 103 2.56 -13.49 -7.13
N ASP A 104 3.45 -14.30 -6.55
CA ASP A 104 4.07 -14.03 -5.26
C ASP A 104 4.96 -12.79 -5.28
N GLY A 105 5.70 -12.59 -6.38
CA GLY A 105 6.48 -11.39 -6.62
C GLY A 105 5.60 -10.13 -6.62
N LEU A 106 4.49 -10.16 -7.36
CA LEU A 106 3.53 -9.05 -7.44
C LEU A 106 2.94 -8.71 -6.06
N LEU A 107 2.49 -9.71 -5.30
CA LEU A 107 1.89 -9.50 -3.97
C LEU A 107 2.91 -9.02 -2.93
N SER A 108 4.16 -9.48 -3.03
CA SER A 108 5.21 -9.07 -2.10
C SER A 108 5.64 -7.63 -2.36
N GLU A 109 5.78 -7.24 -3.64
CA GLU A 109 6.07 -5.86 -4.01
C GLU A 109 4.91 -4.93 -3.66
N TYR A 110 3.66 -5.35 -3.85
CA TYR A 110 2.48 -4.60 -3.42
C TYR A 110 2.52 -4.29 -1.92
N SER A 111 2.82 -5.30 -1.10
CA SER A 111 2.94 -5.14 0.36
C SER A 111 4.07 -4.16 0.74
N ALA A 112 5.24 -4.29 0.10
CA ALA A 112 6.38 -3.41 0.33
C ALA A 112 6.05 -1.95 -0.02
N LEU A 113 5.40 -1.72 -1.16
CA LEU A 113 5.00 -0.38 -1.60
C LEU A 113 3.89 0.22 -0.73
N ARG A 114 2.95 -0.59 -0.25
CA ARG A 114 1.93 -0.15 0.71
C ARG A 114 2.58 0.38 1.99
N THR A 115 3.53 -0.38 2.54
CA THR A 115 4.29 0.03 3.74
C THR A 115 5.05 1.33 3.48
N ALA A 116 5.79 1.42 2.37
CA ALA A 116 6.51 2.65 2.01
C ALA A 116 5.58 3.85 1.82
N ARG A 117 4.43 3.67 1.15
CA ARG A 117 3.42 4.72 0.98
C ARG A 117 2.90 5.19 2.34
N ASN A 118 2.63 4.28 3.27
CA ASN A 118 2.13 4.65 4.60
C ASN A 118 3.17 5.38 5.44
N ASP A 119 4.44 4.95 5.38
CA ASP A 119 5.57 5.65 6.01
C ASP A 119 5.61 7.12 5.54
N TYR A 120 5.43 7.37 4.24
CA TYR A 120 5.45 8.72 3.68
C TYR A 120 4.15 9.52 3.93
N ALA A 121 2.99 8.88 3.82
CA ALA A 121 1.70 9.53 3.98
C ALA A 121 1.42 9.95 5.42
N HIS A 122 1.90 9.16 6.38
CA HIS A 122 1.62 9.32 7.80
C HIS A 122 2.85 9.71 8.63
N GLY A 123 4.04 9.73 8.03
CA GLY A 123 5.25 10.18 8.68
C GLY A 123 5.24 11.68 8.98
N LEU A 124 6.07 12.07 9.95
CA LEU A 124 6.27 13.45 10.35
C LEU A 124 7.40 14.05 9.52
N TRP A 125 7.06 15.11 8.77
CA TRP A 125 7.97 15.80 7.86
C TRP A 125 8.55 17.04 8.51
N PHE A 126 9.86 17.22 8.36
CA PHE A 126 10.57 18.40 8.82
C PHE A 126 11.42 18.96 7.68
N THR A 127 11.37 20.27 7.49
CA THR A 127 12.25 20.97 6.54
C THR A 127 13.16 21.93 7.29
N ARG A 128 14.46 21.82 7.04
CA ARG A 128 15.47 22.66 7.66
C ARG A 128 15.54 24.02 6.99
N SER A 129 15.43 25.09 7.76
CA SER A 129 15.28 26.46 7.20
C SER A 129 16.53 26.96 6.46
N ARG A 130 17.72 26.44 6.79
CA ARG A 130 19.00 26.91 6.25
C ARG A 130 19.23 26.50 4.79
N ASP A 131 18.95 25.24 4.48
CA ASP A 131 19.31 24.60 3.20
C ASP A 131 18.15 23.87 2.53
N GLY A 132 16.97 23.84 3.16
CA GLY A 132 15.79 23.16 2.65
C GLY A 132 15.91 21.63 2.68
N ALA A 133 16.86 21.08 3.45
CA ALA A 133 16.99 19.64 3.63
C ALA A 133 15.73 19.08 4.31
N VAL A 134 15.27 17.93 3.82
CA VAL A 134 14.03 17.28 4.27
C VAL A 134 14.38 16.07 5.13
N PHE A 135 13.65 15.94 6.24
CA PHE A 135 13.78 14.85 7.18
C PHE A 135 12.42 14.21 7.41
N LEU A 136 12.42 12.90 7.62
CA LEU A 136 11.23 12.09 7.84
C LEU A 136 11.41 11.26 9.10
N SER A 137 10.41 11.28 9.98
CA SER A 137 10.19 10.24 10.98
C SER A 137 8.99 9.40 10.57
N LYS A 138 9.18 8.08 10.54
CA LYS A 138 8.16 7.13 10.11
C LYS A 138 7.08 6.98 11.18
N SER A 139 5.92 6.49 10.76
CA SER A 139 4.69 6.48 11.57
C SER A 139 4.73 5.59 12.82
N ASP A 140 5.75 4.76 12.99
CA ASP A 140 5.93 3.81 14.10
C ASP A 140 6.72 4.39 15.29
N ASP A 141 7.20 5.63 15.21
CA ASP A 141 7.89 6.28 16.33
C ASP A 141 6.90 6.73 17.41
N HIS A 142 6.96 6.09 18.59
CA HIS A 142 6.09 6.28 19.76
C HIS A 142 6.09 7.70 20.39
N GLY A 143 5.70 8.72 19.63
CA GLY A 143 5.56 10.10 20.10
C GLY A 143 6.87 10.89 20.19
N PHE A 144 7.99 10.31 19.77
CA PHE A 144 9.32 10.94 19.76
C PHE A 144 9.87 11.15 18.35
N GLY A 145 9.01 11.18 17.33
CA GLY A 145 9.41 11.27 15.92
C GLY A 145 10.36 12.42 15.59
N TYR A 146 10.35 13.44 16.44
CA TYR A 146 11.32 14.53 16.39
C TYR A 146 12.79 14.12 16.52
N PHE A 147 13.10 13.16 17.40
CA PHE A 147 14.47 12.73 17.70
C PHE A 147 14.96 11.63 16.76
N THR A 148 14.03 10.96 16.09
CA THR A 148 14.27 9.82 15.20
C THR A 148 14.17 10.21 13.73
N ALA A 149 13.82 11.46 13.43
CA ALA A 149 13.78 11.96 12.06
C ALA A 149 15.15 11.82 11.38
N THR A 150 15.17 11.14 10.25
CA THR A 150 16.39 10.92 9.46
C THR A 150 16.33 11.75 8.18
N PRO A 151 17.49 12.16 7.61
CA PRO A 151 17.51 12.79 6.30
C PRO A 151 16.82 11.89 5.27
N GLU A 152 15.88 12.44 4.50
CA GLU A 152 15.16 11.71 3.46
C GLU A 152 15.58 12.25 2.08
N PRO A 153 16.44 11.53 1.33
CA PRO A 153 16.80 11.90 -0.03
C PRO A 153 15.60 11.88 -0.98
N ILE A 154 15.51 12.87 -1.87
CA ILE A 154 14.41 12.98 -2.85
C ILE A 154 14.36 11.78 -3.80
N GLU A 155 15.51 11.16 -4.05
CA GLU A 155 15.67 9.99 -4.91
C GLU A 155 14.93 8.77 -4.35
N ASN A 156 14.73 8.68 -3.02
CA ASN A 156 13.97 7.59 -2.42
C ASN A 156 12.49 7.68 -2.78
N LEU A 157 11.90 8.88 -2.71
CA LEU A 157 10.52 9.12 -3.14
C LEU A 157 10.36 8.82 -4.64
N ALA A 158 11.30 9.25 -5.47
CA ALA A 158 11.28 8.97 -6.91
C ALA A 158 11.31 7.46 -7.20
N LYS A 159 12.20 6.70 -6.53
CA LYS A 159 12.27 5.24 -6.65
C LYS A 159 10.96 4.56 -6.26
N VAL A 160 10.32 5.00 -5.17
CA VAL A 160 9.04 4.43 -4.73
C VAL A 160 7.93 4.73 -5.73
N ARG A 161 7.85 5.96 -6.25
CA ARG A 161 6.93 6.33 -7.32
C ARG A 161 7.13 5.45 -8.56
N ASP A 162 8.38 5.24 -8.99
CA ASP A 162 8.67 4.45 -10.19
C ASP A 162 8.32 2.98 -9.98
N ARG A 163 8.62 2.41 -8.81
CA ARG A 163 8.22 1.03 -8.46
C ARG A 163 6.70 0.84 -8.47
N ILE A 164 5.92 1.82 -8.02
CA ILE A 164 4.45 1.79 -8.10
C ILE A 164 3.98 1.68 -9.55
N LEU A 165 4.54 2.52 -10.45
CA LEU A 165 4.16 2.51 -11.87
C LEU A 165 4.57 1.21 -12.57
N VAL A 166 5.75 0.68 -12.24
CA VAL A 166 6.21 -0.62 -12.75
C VAL A 166 5.25 -1.71 -12.28
N LEU A 167 4.94 -1.79 -10.98
CA LEU A 167 4.04 -2.81 -10.46
C LEU A 167 2.63 -2.71 -11.08
N GLU A 168 2.08 -1.50 -11.21
CA GLU A 168 0.79 -1.31 -11.88
C GLU A 168 0.81 -1.88 -13.30
N SER A 169 1.87 -1.57 -14.06
CA SER A 169 2.05 -2.07 -15.42
C SER A 169 2.13 -3.60 -15.46
N GLU A 170 2.91 -4.20 -14.56
CA GLU A 170 3.08 -5.65 -14.48
C GLU A 170 1.77 -6.36 -14.10
N VAL A 171 1.01 -5.86 -13.12
CA VAL A 171 -0.31 -6.41 -12.77
C VAL A 171 -1.24 -6.43 -13.99
N ARG A 172 -1.30 -5.31 -14.74
CA ARG A 172 -2.15 -5.21 -15.94
C ARG A 172 -1.68 -6.14 -17.07
N LYS A 173 -0.37 -6.29 -17.27
CA LYS A 173 0.21 -7.22 -18.25
C LYS A 173 -0.11 -8.66 -17.90
N THR A 174 0.09 -9.06 -16.64
CA THR A 174 -0.20 -10.41 -16.16
C THR A 174 -1.67 -10.75 -16.34
N ALA A 175 -2.58 -9.83 -15.99
CA ALA A 175 -4.01 -10.03 -16.22
C ALA A 175 -4.36 -10.19 -17.71
N SER A 176 -3.77 -9.35 -18.56
CA SER A 176 -3.97 -9.42 -20.01
C SER A 176 -3.43 -10.73 -20.61
N ALA A 177 -2.30 -11.22 -20.12
CA ALA A 177 -1.72 -12.49 -20.53
C ALA A 177 -2.62 -13.66 -20.09
N HIS A 178 -3.04 -13.67 -18.82
CA HIS A 178 -3.92 -14.70 -18.28
C HIS A 178 -5.26 -14.78 -19.05
N ALA A 179 -5.87 -13.64 -19.39
CA ALA A 179 -7.10 -13.60 -20.18
C ALA A 179 -6.95 -14.22 -21.58
N ARG A 180 -5.75 -14.16 -22.18
CA ARG A 180 -5.47 -14.76 -23.50
C ARG A 180 -5.33 -16.28 -23.44
N PHE A 181 -4.73 -16.82 -22.37
CA PHE A 181 -4.51 -18.26 -22.21
C PHE A 181 -5.67 -18.98 -21.49
N GLY A 182 -6.43 -18.26 -20.66
CA GLY A 182 -7.54 -18.78 -19.85
C GLY A 182 -8.84 -19.07 -20.61
N ARG A 183 -8.90 -18.87 -21.93
CA ARG A 183 -10.08 -19.26 -22.75
C ARG A 183 -10.25 -20.77 -22.93
N THR A 184 -9.35 -21.59 -22.38
CA THR A 184 -9.26 -23.02 -22.72
C THR A 184 -9.79 -23.98 -21.64
N THR A 185 -10.17 -23.50 -20.45
CA THR A 185 -10.80 -24.35 -19.44
C THR A 185 -12.32 -24.33 -19.61
N GLN A 186 -12.81 -25.20 -20.50
CA GLN A 186 -14.20 -25.64 -20.43
C GLN A 186 -14.46 -26.17 -19.01
N LEU A 187 -15.55 -25.71 -18.39
CA LEU A 187 -16.07 -26.33 -17.17
C LEU A 187 -16.12 -27.84 -17.38
N PRO A 188 -15.65 -28.67 -16.42
CA PRO A 188 -15.81 -30.12 -16.52
C PRO A 188 -17.29 -30.42 -16.79
N ASP A 189 -17.57 -31.35 -17.71
CA ASP A 189 -18.94 -31.68 -18.19
C ASP A 189 -19.92 -31.95 -17.04
N SER A 190 -19.42 -32.34 -15.86
CA SER A 190 -20.20 -32.54 -14.64
C SER A 190 -20.86 -31.28 -14.07
N LEU A 191 -20.39 -30.08 -14.43
CA LEU A 191 -20.92 -28.79 -13.99
C LEU A 191 -21.66 -28.03 -15.11
N GLN A 192 -21.73 -28.58 -16.32
CA GLN A 192 -22.56 -27.99 -17.35
C GLN A 192 -24.05 -28.18 -17.01
N PRO A 193 -24.87 -27.12 -17.07
CA PRO A 193 -26.30 -27.25 -16.80
C PRO A 193 -26.90 -28.25 -17.80
N ARG A 194 -27.35 -29.42 -17.30
CA ARG A 194 -28.06 -30.39 -18.13
C ARG A 194 -29.23 -29.69 -18.81
N ALA A 195 -29.23 -29.69 -20.14
CA ALA A 195 -30.33 -29.17 -20.93
C ALA A 195 -31.63 -29.76 -20.41
N LYS A 196 -32.58 -28.90 -20.02
CA LYS A 196 -33.89 -29.35 -19.56
C LYS A 196 -34.55 -30.13 -20.70
N PRO A 197 -35.08 -31.34 -20.45
CA PRO A 197 -35.77 -32.10 -21.49
C PRO A 197 -36.97 -31.29 -21.97
N THR A 198 -36.97 -30.93 -23.26
CA THR A 198 -38.15 -30.41 -23.95
C THR A 198 -39.20 -31.51 -24.01
N THR A 199 -40.17 -31.46 -23.10
CA THR A 199 -41.42 -32.20 -23.22
C THR A 199 -42.18 -31.69 -24.44
N ARG A 200 -42.41 -32.58 -25.42
CA ARG A 200 -43.38 -32.39 -26.51
C ARG A 200 -44.76 -32.84 -26.05
#